data_AF-A0A8J5PK30-F1
#
_entry.id   AF-A0A8J5PK30-F1
#
_cell.length_a   1.000
_cell.length_b   1.000
_cell.length_c   1.000
_cell.angle_alpha   90.00
_cell.angle_beta   90.00
_cell.angle_gamma   90.00
#
_symmetry.space_group_name_H-M   'P 1'
#
loop_
_entity.id
_entity.type
_entity.pdbx_description
1 polymer ?
#
loop_
_entity_poly.entity_id
_entity_poly.type
_entity_poly.pdbx_seq_one_letter_code
_entity_poly.pdbx_strand_id
1 'polypeptide(L)'
;MKRFALITVTIIPILGFASAQCGPSGAHIQTGEENCSCSGTTANCDTFQLCGVGNRNANVLLTGSYSATVDCRNKGGNVVTVKAQGVTSSSSTGSLQPRNGCLTVPKLSTTTPTASQFEKMATCPNGNWTPILRPGTTSLDSYTYTLTFAGCSSPYDPLTLTGSCPA
;
A
#
# COMPACT_ATOMS: atom_id res chain seq x y z
N MET A 1 52.29 -11.85 -40.57
CA MET A 1 51.38 -13.01 -40.42
C MET A 1 50.29 -12.62 -39.42
N LYS A 2 49.04 -12.54 -39.88
CA LYS A 2 47.90 -11.88 -39.23
C LYS A 2 47.21 -12.88 -38.29
N ARG A 3 47.20 -12.60 -36.98
CA ARG A 3 46.58 -13.46 -35.96
C ARG A 3 45.08 -13.19 -35.93
N PHE A 4 44.26 -14.19 -36.28
CA PHE A 4 42.81 -14.12 -36.16
C PHE A 4 42.42 -14.55 -34.74
N ALA A 5 41.85 -13.62 -33.96
CA ALA A 5 41.26 -13.90 -32.66
C ALA A 5 39.77 -14.19 -32.85
N LEU A 6 39.33 -15.35 -32.35
CA LEU A 6 37.95 -15.83 -32.46
C LEU A 6 37.22 -15.47 -31.16
N ILE A 7 36.26 -14.55 -31.23
CA ILE A 7 35.46 -14.11 -30.09
C ILE A 7 34.17 -14.93 -30.06
N THR A 8 34.06 -15.87 -29.12
CA THR A 8 32.83 -16.61 -28.84
C THR A 8 31.93 -15.79 -27.92
N VAL A 9 30.81 -15.31 -28.45
CA VAL A 9 29.76 -14.61 -27.70
C VAL A 9 28.82 -15.65 -27.09
N THR A 10 28.83 -15.80 -25.78
CA THR A 10 27.89 -16.62 -25.03
C THR A 10 26.62 -15.83 -24.73
N ILE A 11 25.52 -16.20 -25.38
CA ILE A 11 24.18 -15.65 -25.10
C ILE A 11 23.65 -16.37 -23.85
N ILE A 12 23.53 -15.65 -22.74
CA ILE A 12 22.89 -16.15 -21.52
C ILE A 12 21.39 -15.88 -21.65
N PRO A 13 20.52 -16.90 -21.81
CA PRO A 13 19.08 -16.69 -21.73
C PRO A 13 18.72 -16.36 -20.27
N ILE A 14 18.27 -15.13 -20.03
CA ILE A 14 17.67 -14.73 -18.77
C ILE A 14 16.27 -15.37 -18.74
N LEU A 15 16.15 -16.54 -18.10
CA LEU A 15 14.86 -17.13 -17.78
C LEU A 15 14.19 -16.24 -16.73
N GLY A 16 13.26 -15.40 -17.16
CA GLY A 16 12.32 -14.75 -16.25
C GLY A 16 11.48 -15.83 -15.58
N PHE A 17 11.65 -16.02 -14.27
CA PHE A 17 10.76 -16.88 -13.50
C PHE A 17 9.37 -16.25 -13.53
N ALA A 18 8.43 -16.84 -14.26
CA ALA A 18 7.02 -16.56 -14.07
C ALA A 18 6.70 -16.99 -12.64
N SER A 19 6.49 -16.02 -11.73
CA SER A 19 5.93 -16.31 -10.42
C SER A 19 4.62 -17.06 -10.67
N ALA A 20 4.47 -18.23 -10.06
CA ALA A 20 3.19 -18.92 -10.08
C ALA A 20 2.15 -18.00 -9.43
N GLN A 21 1.27 -17.43 -10.24
CA GLN A 21 0.26 -16.49 -9.77
C GLN A 21 -0.65 -17.20 -8.76
N CYS A 22 -0.63 -16.75 -7.51
CA CYS A 22 -1.48 -17.32 -6.49
C CYS A 22 -2.89 -16.71 -6.61
N GLY A 23 -3.77 -17.42 -7.34
CA GLY A 23 -5.16 -17.02 -7.53
C GLY A 23 -5.85 -17.86 -8.61
N PRO A 24 -7.17 -17.68 -8.79
CA PRO A 24 -7.90 -18.28 -9.90
C PRO A 24 -7.43 -17.68 -11.23
N SER A 25 -7.14 -18.52 -12.22
CA SER A 25 -6.74 -18.09 -13.56
C SER A 25 -7.89 -17.46 -14.37
N GLY A 26 -9.14 -17.75 -14.00
CA GLY A 26 -10.33 -17.21 -14.66
C GLY A 26 -10.90 -15.94 -14.01
N ALA A 27 -10.21 -15.36 -13.02
CA ALA A 27 -10.73 -14.20 -12.31
C ALA A 27 -10.77 -12.97 -13.25
N HIS A 28 -11.91 -12.31 -13.32
CA HIS A 28 -12.13 -11.11 -14.15
C HIS A 28 -13.16 -10.20 -13.49
N ILE A 29 -13.04 -8.90 -13.76
CA ILE A 29 -13.99 -7.93 -13.24
C ILE A 29 -15.26 -8.03 -14.06
N GLN A 30 -16.36 -8.29 -13.35
CA GLN A 30 -17.70 -8.44 -13.93
C GLN A 30 -18.44 -7.10 -13.97
N THR A 31 -18.30 -6.29 -12.93
CA THR A 31 -18.93 -4.97 -12.81
C THR A 31 -18.09 -4.03 -11.96
N GLY A 32 -18.19 -2.72 -12.22
CA GLY A 32 -17.40 -1.71 -11.54
C GLY A 32 -15.96 -1.65 -12.08
N GLU A 33 -15.09 -0.96 -11.36
CA GLU A 33 -13.69 -0.78 -11.70
C GLU A 33 -12.86 -0.83 -10.41
N GLU A 34 -11.69 -1.45 -10.48
CA GLU A 34 -10.68 -1.50 -9.44
C GLU A 34 -9.93 -0.16 -9.38
N ASN A 35 -10.64 0.92 -9.10
CA ASN A 35 -10.06 2.25 -9.06
C ASN A 35 -9.81 2.71 -7.62
N CYS A 36 -8.69 3.40 -7.40
CA CYS A 36 -8.37 4.07 -6.14
C CYS A 36 -7.95 5.51 -6.41
N SER A 37 -8.36 6.43 -5.55
CA SER A 37 -8.04 7.86 -5.64
C SER A 37 -7.75 8.47 -4.27
N CYS A 38 -6.95 9.53 -4.27
CA CYS A 38 -6.63 10.31 -3.07
C CYS A 38 -7.56 11.53 -2.99
N SER A 39 -8.15 11.78 -1.83
CA SER A 39 -8.94 12.97 -1.53
C SER A 39 -8.51 13.52 -0.18
N GLY A 40 -7.68 14.56 -0.19
CA GLY A 40 -7.04 15.07 1.02
C GLY A 40 -6.19 13.98 1.69
N THR A 41 -6.44 13.72 2.97
CA THR A 41 -5.72 12.70 3.74
C THR A 41 -6.36 11.30 3.67
N THR A 42 -7.15 11.01 2.64
CA THR A 42 -7.88 9.74 2.53
C THR A 42 -7.69 9.11 1.15
N ALA A 43 -7.25 7.86 1.11
CA ALA A 43 -7.34 7.02 -0.07
C ALA A 43 -8.72 6.35 -0.09
N ASN A 44 -9.40 6.39 -1.22
CA ASN A 44 -10.69 5.75 -1.47
C ASN A 44 -10.54 4.77 -2.62
N CYS A 45 -11.01 3.54 -2.45
CA CYS A 45 -11.07 2.54 -3.52
C CYS A 45 -12.51 2.10 -3.75
N ASP A 46 -12.92 2.02 -5.01
CA ASP A 46 -14.31 1.83 -5.41
C ASP A 46 -14.81 0.38 -5.22
N THR A 47 -16.13 0.23 -5.23
CA THR A 47 -16.77 -1.09 -5.20
C THR A 47 -16.68 -1.74 -6.57
N PHE A 48 -16.32 -3.02 -6.63
CA PHE A 48 -16.38 -3.81 -7.85
C PHE A 48 -16.75 -5.27 -7.57
N GLN A 49 -17.02 -6.03 -8.62
CA GLN A 49 -17.30 -7.46 -8.56
C GLN A 49 -16.26 -8.24 -9.35
N LEU A 50 -15.63 -9.23 -8.71
CA LEU A 50 -14.66 -10.13 -9.30
C LEU A 50 -15.28 -11.52 -9.45
N CYS A 51 -15.54 -11.95 -10.68
CA CYS A 51 -16.09 -13.27 -10.99
C CYS A 51 -15.01 -14.22 -11.49
N GLY A 52 -15.35 -15.51 -11.64
CA GLY A 52 -14.38 -16.54 -12.05
C GLY A 52 -13.45 -16.99 -10.93
N VAL A 53 -13.79 -16.71 -9.67
CA VAL A 53 -12.96 -17.07 -8.50
C VAL A 53 -13.29 -18.44 -7.91
N GLY A 54 -14.34 -19.09 -8.40
CA GLY A 54 -14.85 -20.35 -7.86
C GLY A 54 -15.30 -20.20 -6.40
N ASN A 55 -14.87 -21.12 -5.53
CA ASN A 55 -15.20 -21.10 -4.10
C ASN A 55 -14.09 -20.50 -3.22
N ARG A 56 -13.13 -19.76 -3.81
CA ARG A 56 -12.02 -19.18 -3.06
C ARG A 56 -12.42 -17.88 -2.38
N ASN A 57 -12.31 -17.86 -1.06
CA ASN A 57 -12.40 -16.63 -0.28
C ASN A 57 -11.21 -15.71 -0.61
N ALA A 58 -11.38 -14.42 -0.38
CA ALA A 58 -10.31 -13.44 -0.48
C ALA A 58 -10.40 -12.41 0.64
N ASN A 59 -9.29 -11.74 0.91
CA ASN A 59 -9.24 -10.55 1.75
C ASN A 59 -8.67 -9.40 0.93
N VAL A 60 -9.27 -8.22 1.09
CA VAL A 60 -8.77 -6.99 0.48
C VAL A 60 -8.23 -6.09 1.57
N LEU A 61 -7.06 -5.51 1.33
CA LEU A 61 -6.38 -4.58 2.23
C LEU A 61 -6.03 -3.30 1.48
N LEU A 62 -6.47 -2.17 2.01
CA LEU A 62 -6.03 -0.84 1.61
C LEU A 62 -5.14 -0.28 2.74
N THR A 63 -3.91 0.09 2.43
CA THR A 63 -2.97 0.71 3.36
C THR A 63 -2.52 2.06 2.83
N GLY A 64 -2.72 3.12 3.60
CA GLY A 64 -2.17 4.45 3.34
C GLY A 64 -0.89 4.67 4.15
N SER A 65 0.08 5.33 3.55
CA SER A 65 1.31 5.83 4.19
C SER A 65 1.22 7.33 4.35
N TYR A 66 1.56 7.83 5.54
CA TYR A 66 1.35 9.22 5.91
C TYR A 66 2.61 9.85 6.48
N SER A 67 2.65 11.16 6.34
CA SER A 67 3.67 11.99 6.94
C SER A 67 3.08 13.25 7.55
N ALA A 68 3.76 13.81 8.55
CA ALA A 68 3.38 15.07 9.16
C ALA A 68 4.59 15.78 9.76
N THR A 69 4.42 17.06 10.09
CA THR A 69 5.41 17.85 10.82
C THR A 69 5.09 17.81 12.30
N VAL A 70 6.08 17.55 13.13
CA VAL A 70 5.95 17.51 14.59
C VAL A 70 6.91 18.51 15.20
N ASP A 71 6.41 19.32 16.12
CA ASP A 71 7.20 20.27 16.89
C ASP A 71 7.56 19.66 18.24
N CYS A 72 8.83 19.35 18.43
CA CYS A 72 9.38 18.94 19.71
C CYS A 72 9.61 20.19 20.55
N ARG A 73 8.98 20.30 21.71
CA ARG A 73 9.15 21.42 22.65
C ARG A 73 9.84 20.97 23.93
N ASN A 74 10.82 21.72 24.41
CA ASN A 74 11.46 21.47 25.71
C ASN A 74 10.87 22.38 26.81
N LYS A 75 11.24 22.11 28.07
CA LYS A 75 10.81 22.92 29.23
C LYS A 75 11.32 24.37 29.22
N GLY A 76 12.37 24.65 28.46
CA GLY A 76 12.94 26.00 28.29
C GLY A 76 12.24 26.83 27.20
N GLY A 77 11.22 26.30 26.53
CA GLY A 77 10.49 26.99 25.46
C GLY A 77 11.11 26.87 24.07
N ASN A 78 12.22 26.12 23.92
CA ASN A 78 12.82 25.88 22.60
C ASN A 78 11.96 24.91 21.80
N VAL A 79 11.92 25.12 20.48
CA VAL A 79 11.20 24.27 19.53
C VAL A 79 12.16 23.72 18.49
N VAL A 80 12.09 22.42 18.24
CA VAL A 80 12.75 21.76 17.11
C VAL A 80 11.68 21.09 16.27
N THR A 81 11.66 21.41 14.98
CA THR A 81 10.71 20.82 14.03
C THR A 81 11.31 19.57 13.40
N VAL A 82 10.57 18.48 13.42
CA VAL A 82 10.93 17.20 12.81
C VAL A 82 9.82 16.72 11.88
N LYS A 83 10.15 15.77 10.99
CA LYS A 83 9.16 15.10 10.14
C LYS A 83 8.89 13.71 10.72
N ALA A 84 7.62 13.40 10.95
CA ALA A 84 7.15 12.03 11.17
C ALA A 84 6.77 11.44 9.81
N GLN A 85 7.30 10.27 9.47
CA GLN A 85 7.04 9.57 8.21
C GLN A 85 6.80 8.07 8.47
N GLY A 86 6.20 7.38 7.50
CA GLY A 86 5.95 5.94 7.59
C GLY A 86 4.86 5.58 8.59
N VAL A 87 4.02 6.55 8.98
CA VAL A 87 2.82 6.27 9.77
C VAL A 87 1.82 5.62 8.83
N THR A 88 1.34 4.43 9.13
CA THR A 88 0.40 3.72 8.27
C THR A 88 -0.99 3.65 8.89
N SER A 89 -2.00 3.61 8.03
CA SER A 89 -3.38 3.34 8.40
C SER A 89 -3.99 2.41 7.36
N SER A 90 -4.65 1.35 7.84
CA SER A 90 -5.15 0.28 6.98
C SER A 90 -6.64 0.05 7.19
N SER A 91 -7.33 -0.30 6.10
CA SER A 91 -8.71 -0.73 6.07
C SER A 91 -8.80 -2.06 5.33
N SER A 92 -9.64 -2.97 5.81
CA SER A 92 -9.71 -4.34 5.30
C SER A 92 -11.15 -4.80 5.22
N THR A 93 -11.47 -5.60 4.21
CA THR A 93 -12.78 -6.25 4.10
C THR A 93 -12.94 -7.42 5.06
N GLY A 94 -11.83 -7.95 5.59
CA GLY A 94 -11.81 -9.30 6.13
C GLY A 94 -12.07 -10.35 5.04
N SER A 95 -12.42 -11.56 5.46
CA SER A 95 -12.66 -12.67 4.53
C SER A 95 -13.98 -12.47 3.75
N LEU A 96 -13.86 -12.05 2.49
CA LEU A 96 -14.94 -12.10 1.52
C LEU A 96 -15.18 -13.53 1.05
N GLN A 97 -16.43 -13.94 1.04
CA GLN A 97 -16.86 -15.26 0.57
C GLN A 97 -17.54 -15.12 -0.79
N PRO A 98 -17.15 -15.93 -1.79
CA PRO A 98 -17.76 -15.85 -3.11
C PRO A 98 -19.19 -16.40 -3.07
N ARG A 99 -20.07 -15.80 -3.86
CA ARG A 99 -21.40 -16.35 -4.17
C ARG A 99 -21.49 -16.57 -5.68
N ASN A 100 -21.85 -17.78 -6.09
CA ASN A 100 -21.91 -18.19 -7.50
C ASN A 100 -20.62 -17.90 -8.28
N GLY A 101 -19.45 -18.10 -7.65
CA GLY A 101 -18.15 -17.86 -8.29
C GLY A 101 -17.71 -16.40 -8.33
N CYS A 102 -18.40 -15.49 -7.64
CA CYS A 102 -18.13 -14.06 -7.65
C CYS A 102 -17.95 -13.47 -6.24
N LEU A 103 -16.95 -12.61 -6.08
CA LEU A 103 -16.72 -11.78 -4.90
C LEU A 103 -17.25 -10.37 -5.15
N THR A 104 -18.05 -9.86 -4.23
CA THR A 104 -18.37 -8.42 -4.19
C THR A 104 -17.39 -7.75 -3.26
N VAL A 105 -16.54 -6.90 -3.81
CA VAL A 105 -15.54 -6.14 -3.05
C VAL A 105 -16.14 -4.77 -2.74
N PRO A 106 -16.45 -4.47 -1.47
CA PRO A 106 -17.03 -3.18 -1.11
C PRO A 106 -15.97 -2.08 -1.18
N LYS A 107 -16.45 -0.83 -1.27
CA LYS A 107 -15.62 0.37 -1.10
C LYS A 107 -14.76 0.27 0.16
N LEU A 108 -13.47 0.58 0.02
CA LEU A 108 -12.56 0.79 1.15
C LEU A 108 -12.10 2.24 1.20
N SER A 109 -11.80 2.71 2.41
CA SER A 109 -11.19 4.01 2.61
C SER A 109 -10.25 3.96 3.80
N THR A 110 -9.13 4.69 3.71
CA THR A 110 -8.22 4.85 4.85
C THR A 110 -8.76 5.90 5.82
N THR A 111 -8.33 5.81 7.07
CA THR A 111 -8.57 6.85 8.07
C THR A 111 -7.27 7.58 8.36
N THR A 112 -7.29 8.90 8.40
CA THR A 112 -6.13 9.71 8.78
C THR A 112 -5.61 9.31 10.16
N PRO A 113 -4.30 9.06 10.34
CA PRO A 113 -3.74 8.78 11.65
C PRO A 113 -3.96 9.93 12.63
N THR A 114 -4.09 9.58 13.90
CA THR A 114 -4.24 10.53 15.02
C THR A 114 -2.93 11.29 15.30
N ALA A 115 -3.04 12.44 15.97
CA ALA A 115 -1.88 13.20 16.44
C ALA A 115 -0.90 12.34 17.25
N SER A 116 -1.42 11.53 18.18
CA SER A 116 -0.60 10.65 19.02
C SER A 116 0.20 9.62 18.20
N GLN A 117 -0.31 9.16 17.05
CA GLN A 117 0.44 8.25 16.18
C GLN A 117 1.63 8.96 15.53
N PHE A 118 1.46 10.20 15.06
CA PHE A 118 2.58 10.98 14.52
C PHE A 118 3.59 11.37 15.60
N GLU A 119 3.11 11.76 16.78
CA GLU A 119 3.97 12.14 17.92
C GLU A 119 4.82 10.98 18.42
N LYS A 120 4.29 9.75 18.44
CA LYS A 120 5.05 8.53 18.78
C LYS A 120 6.11 8.18 17.74
N MET A 121 5.87 8.53 16.48
CA MET A 121 6.80 8.27 15.38
C MET A 121 7.86 9.37 15.21
N ALA A 122 7.65 10.53 15.82
CA ALA A 122 8.61 11.63 15.80
C ALA A 122 9.84 11.32 16.67
N THR A 123 11.02 11.56 16.11
CA THR A 123 12.28 11.43 16.85
C THR A 123 12.70 12.80 17.39
N CYS A 124 12.35 13.11 18.63
CA CYS A 124 12.83 14.32 19.31
C CYS A 124 14.28 14.15 19.81
N PRO A 125 15.03 15.25 20.04
CA PRO A 125 16.46 15.17 20.37
C PRO A 125 16.81 14.32 21.60
N ASN A 126 15.95 14.30 22.62
CA ASN A 126 16.05 13.42 23.79
C ASN A 126 14.71 13.41 24.58
N GLY A 127 14.64 12.65 25.69
CA GLY A 127 13.43 12.51 26.52
C GLY A 127 12.95 13.77 27.25
N ASN A 128 13.67 14.88 27.22
CA ASN A 128 13.22 16.17 27.77
C ASN A 128 12.38 16.99 26.77
N TRP A 129 12.09 16.44 25.60
CA TRP A 129 11.31 17.09 24.55
C TRP A 129 9.95 16.40 24.41
N THR A 130 8.89 17.20 24.38
CA THR A 130 7.53 16.73 24.14
C THR A 130 7.18 16.93 22.66
N PRO A 131 6.89 15.86 21.90
CA PRO A 131 6.40 15.98 20.53
C PRO A 131 4.96 16.52 20.52
N ILE A 132 4.68 17.45 19.61
CA ILE A 132 3.35 17.99 19.38
C ILE A 132 3.11 18.04 17.86
N LEU A 133 2.08 17.36 17.36
CA LEU A 133 1.74 17.42 15.94
C LEU A 133 1.45 18.87 15.52
N ARG A 134 2.09 19.34 14.44
CA ARG A 134 1.78 20.64 13.85
C ARG A 134 0.46 20.54 13.06
N PRO A 135 -0.59 21.30 13.42
CA PRO A 135 -1.87 21.24 12.72
C PRO A 135 -1.74 21.53 11.22
N GLY A 136 -2.54 20.84 10.40
CA GLY A 136 -2.60 21.06 8.95
C GLY A 136 -1.39 20.54 8.14
N THR A 137 -0.47 19.80 8.77
CA THR A 137 0.72 19.26 8.08
C THR A 137 0.63 17.78 7.75
N THR A 138 -0.46 17.12 8.14
CA THR A 138 -0.69 15.72 7.83
C THR A 138 -0.97 15.56 6.34
N SER A 139 -0.20 14.69 5.70
CA SER A 139 -0.34 14.31 4.30
C SER A 139 -0.48 12.80 4.20
N LEU A 140 -1.33 12.35 3.28
CA LEU A 140 -1.29 10.99 2.76
C LEU A 140 -0.25 11.02 1.63
N ASP A 141 0.83 10.25 1.75
CA ASP A 141 1.92 10.26 0.77
C ASP A 141 1.69 9.22 -0.33
N SER A 142 1.14 8.06 0.03
CA SER A 142 0.88 6.96 -0.90
C SER A 142 -0.16 5.99 -0.36
N TYR A 143 -0.68 5.13 -1.23
CA TYR A 143 -1.46 3.96 -0.84
C TYR A 143 -1.02 2.71 -1.58
N THR A 144 -1.31 1.57 -0.97
CA THR A 144 -1.24 0.23 -1.56
C THR A 144 -2.56 -0.47 -1.32
N TYR A 145 -3.14 -1.04 -2.37
CA TYR A 145 -4.37 -1.82 -2.35
C TYR A 145 -4.06 -3.22 -2.87
N THR A 146 -4.40 -4.26 -2.11
CA THR A 146 -4.16 -5.66 -2.47
C THR A 146 -5.38 -6.51 -2.24
N LEU A 147 -5.59 -7.48 -3.13
CA LEU A 147 -6.49 -8.62 -2.90
C LEU A 147 -5.64 -9.88 -2.73
N THR A 148 -5.89 -10.65 -1.67
CA THR A 148 -5.20 -11.92 -1.41
C THR A 148 -6.22 -13.03 -1.25
N PHE A 149 -6.12 -14.08 -2.07
CA PHE A 149 -6.96 -15.27 -1.95
C PHE A 149 -6.56 -16.12 -0.74
N ALA A 150 -7.53 -16.80 -0.14
CA ALA A 150 -7.27 -17.75 0.94
C ALA A 150 -6.32 -18.86 0.46
N GLY A 151 -5.29 -19.16 1.26
CA GLY A 151 -4.23 -20.10 0.92
C GLY A 151 -3.07 -19.49 0.12
N CYS A 152 -3.13 -18.21 -0.22
CA CYS A 152 -2.03 -17.48 -0.85
C CYS A 152 -1.18 -16.73 0.17
N SER A 153 0.15 -16.77 -0.01
CA SER A 153 1.11 -15.99 0.77
C SER A 153 1.44 -14.64 0.13
N SER A 154 1.07 -14.43 -1.14
CA SER A 154 1.25 -13.19 -1.88
C SER A 154 -0.09 -12.62 -2.36
N PRO A 155 -0.18 -11.30 -2.58
CA PRO A 155 -1.29 -10.69 -3.29
C PRO A 155 -1.53 -11.32 -4.67
N TYR A 156 -2.76 -11.19 -5.14
CA TYR A 156 -3.13 -11.47 -6.51
C TYR A 156 -2.63 -10.31 -7.38
N ASP A 157 -1.59 -10.56 -8.17
CA ASP A 157 -0.89 -9.51 -8.93
C ASP A 157 -1.81 -8.62 -9.78
N PRO A 158 -2.83 -9.14 -10.51
CA PRO A 158 -3.74 -8.29 -11.27
C PRO A 158 -4.57 -7.31 -10.43
N LEU A 159 -4.69 -7.53 -9.11
CA LEU A 159 -5.39 -6.65 -8.18
C LEU A 159 -4.44 -6.16 -7.08
N THR A 160 -3.27 -5.70 -7.52
CA THR A 160 -2.32 -4.94 -6.70
C THR A 160 -2.17 -3.56 -7.29
N LEU A 161 -2.73 -2.55 -6.61
CA LEU A 161 -2.69 -1.17 -7.04
C LEU A 161 -1.84 -0.36 -6.07
N THR A 162 -1.03 0.53 -6.61
CA THR A 162 -0.27 1.51 -5.82
C THR A 162 -0.49 2.89 -6.40
N GLY A 163 -0.51 3.89 -5.54
CA GLY A 163 -0.64 5.28 -5.96
C GLY A 163 0.13 6.21 -5.04
N SER A 164 0.69 7.25 -5.64
CA SER A 164 1.27 8.39 -4.91
C SER A 164 0.20 9.45 -4.76
N CYS A 165 0.02 9.97 -3.54
CA CYS A 165 -0.92 11.03 -3.26
C CYS A 165 -0.12 12.35 -3.15
N PRO A 166 -0.39 13.34 -4.02
CA PRO A 166 0.24 14.64 -3.89
C PRO A 166 -0.22 15.32 -2.60
N ALA A 167 0.73 15.97 -1.91
CA ALA A 167 0.46 16.80 -0.74
C ALA A 167 -0.21 18.12 -1.13
#